data_AF-A0A0F8W943-F1
#
_entry.id   AF-A0A0F8W943-F1
#
_cell.length_a   1.000
_cell.length_b   1.000
_cell.length_c   1.000
_cell.angle_alpha   90.00
_cell.angle_beta   90.00
_cell.angle_gamma   90.00
#
_symmetry.space_group_name_H-M   'P 1'
#
loop_
_entity.id
_entity.type
_entity.pdbx_description
1 polymer ?
#
loop_
_entity_poly.entity_id
_entity_poly.type
_entity_poly.pdbx_seq_one_letter_code
_entity_poly.pdbx_strand_id
1 'polypeptide(L)'
;MRVGIHDHFFYQGGDSFTAMRLVSAANSSGFPVTVADVFRYPKLEEMAAYLDEQTALHQEANEIPRFSLWKQGTDTDLQCDKPQLQRVADLCKTSIEDIEDVYPCTPLQEGLMAITTQQPGAYIGRWVFRIHKTVEIVAFKEA
;
A
#
# COMPACT_ATOMS: atom_id res chain seq x y z
N MET A 1 5.67 27.96 -14.24
CA MET A 1 4.33 27.41 -14.58
C MET A 1 3.37 27.92 -13.52
N ARG A 2 2.28 28.59 -13.88
CA ARG A 2 1.23 29.01 -12.94
C ARG A 2 0.06 28.07 -13.16
N VAL A 3 -0.44 27.45 -12.09
CA VAL A 3 -1.62 26.59 -12.11
C VAL A 3 -2.78 27.40 -11.54
N GLY A 4 -3.87 27.52 -12.29
CA GLY A 4 -5.11 28.17 -11.89
C GLY A 4 -6.11 27.18 -11.27
N ILE A 5 -7.11 27.70 -10.55
CA ILE A 5 -8.12 26.88 -9.87
C ILE A 5 -9.05 26.10 -10.82
N HIS A 6 -9.22 26.61 -12.05
CA HIS A 6 -10.03 26.00 -13.10
C HIS A 6 -9.20 25.10 -14.04
N ASP A 7 -7.89 25.01 -13.82
CA ASP A 7 -7.02 24.20 -14.66
C ASP A 7 -7.29 22.72 -14.40
N HIS A 8 -7.48 21.99 -15.50
CA HIS A 8 -7.68 20.57 -15.46
C HIS A 8 -6.33 19.85 -15.33
N PHE A 9 -6.15 19.08 -14.26
CA PHE A 9 -4.91 18.40 -13.89
C PHE A 9 -4.25 17.66 -15.07
N PHE A 10 -5.02 16.85 -15.78
CA PHE A 10 -4.50 16.05 -16.91
C PHE A 10 -4.19 16.89 -18.16
N TYR A 11 -4.84 18.04 -18.35
CA TYR A 11 -4.56 18.90 -19.50
C TYR A 11 -3.29 19.72 -19.29
N GLN A 12 -2.85 19.87 -18.04
CA GLN A 12 -1.57 20.47 -17.68
C GLN A 12 -0.40 19.46 -17.70
N GLY A 13 -0.62 18.27 -18.27
CA GLY A 13 0.40 17.22 -18.34
C GLY A 13 0.45 16.29 -17.13
N GLY A 14 -0.58 16.33 -16.27
CA GLY A 14 -0.78 15.33 -15.23
C GLY A 14 -1.03 13.93 -15.81
N ASP A 15 -0.55 12.91 -15.11
CA ASP A 15 -0.66 11.50 -15.40
C ASP A 15 -0.82 10.70 -14.10
N SER A 16 -0.89 9.37 -14.17
CA SER A 16 -1.07 8.53 -12.98
C SER A 16 0.06 8.70 -11.96
N PHE A 17 1.30 8.94 -12.40
CA PHE A 17 2.45 9.10 -11.51
C PHE A 17 2.40 10.43 -10.77
N THR A 18 2.15 11.52 -11.49
CA THR A 18 2.00 12.85 -10.91
C THR A 18 0.72 12.96 -10.06
N ALA A 19 -0.34 12.23 -10.39
CA ALA A 19 -1.53 12.10 -9.56
C ALA A 19 -1.22 11.39 -8.23
N MET A 20 -0.46 10.30 -8.24
CA MET A 20 0.00 9.64 -7.01
C MET A 20 0.86 10.56 -6.15
N ARG A 21 1.72 11.39 -6.76
CA ARG A 21 2.51 12.40 -6.03
C ARG A 21 1.63 13.50 -5.43
N LEU A 22 0.63 13.99 -6.17
CA LEU A 22 -0.35 14.95 -5.68
C LEU A 22 -1.07 14.40 -4.46
N VAL A 23 -1.61 13.18 -4.57
CA VAL A 23 -2.30 12.45 -3.51
C VAL A 23 -1.42 12.29 -2.27
N SER A 24 -0.17 11.86 -2.45
CA SER A 24 0.77 11.72 -1.34
C SER A 24 1.03 13.06 -0.65
N ALA A 25 1.27 14.13 -1.39
CA ALA A 25 1.52 15.46 -0.84
C ALA A 25 0.29 16.05 -0.13
N ALA A 26 -0.90 15.85 -0.69
CA ALA A 26 -2.17 16.29 -0.12
C ALA A 26 -2.47 15.57 1.20
N ASN A 27 -2.35 14.24 1.22
CA ASN A 27 -2.56 13.43 2.43
C ASN A 27 -1.57 13.80 3.54
N SER A 28 -0.29 14.01 3.21
CA SER A 28 0.70 14.49 4.19
C SER A 28 0.40 15.90 4.72
N SER A 29 -0.41 16.68 3.99
CA SER A 29 -0.85 18.01 4.39
C SER A 29 -2.24 18.01 5.06
N GLY A 30 -2.80 16.83 5.35
CA GLY A 30 -4.09 16.67 6.03
C GLY A 30 -5.32 16.72 5.12
N PHE A 31 -5.14 16.67 3.80
CA PHE A 31 -6.25 16.61 2.85
C PHE A 31 -6.44 15.17 2.35
N PRO A 32 -7.54 14.48 2.73
CA PRO A 32 -7.77 13.08 2.38
C PRO A 32 -8.17 12.94 0.90
N VAL A 33 -7.18 12.90 0.01
CA VAL A 33 -7.38 12.78 -1.44
C VAL A 33 -6.98 11.39 -1.89
N THR A 34 -7.79 10.75 -2.73
CA THR A 34 -7.42 9.51 -3.42
C THR A 34 -7.09 9.77 -4.89
N VAL A 35 -6.37 8.83 -5.53
CA VAL A 35 -6.12 8.92 -6.98
C VAL A 35 -7.45 8.93 -7.74
N ALA A 36 -8.45 8.17 -7.29
CA ALA A 36 -9.77 8.16 -7.90
C ALA A 36 -10.44 9.54 -7.87
N ASP A 37 -10.25 10.30 -6.79
CA ASP A 37 -10.77 11.67 -6.68
C ASP A 37 -10.11 12.62 -7.67
N VAL A 38 -8.80 12.47 -7.92
CA VAL A 38 -8.09 13.26 -8.95
C VAL A 38 -8.66 13.00 -10.35
N PHE A 39 -9.02 11.74 -10.66
CA PHE A 39 -9.67 11.40 -11.92
C PHE A 39 -11.11 11.89 -11.99
N ARG A 40 -11.84 11.86 -10.87
CA ARG A 40 -13.25 12.23 -10.79
C ARG A 40 -13.48 13.75 -10.78
N TYR A 41 -12.60 14.48 -10.10
CA TYR A 41 -12.64 15.94 -9.93
C TYR A 41 -11.29 16.54 -10.36
N PRO A 42 -11.00 16.56 -11.67
CA PRO A 42 -9.69 16.90 -12.19
C PRO A 42 -9.35 18.40 -12.11
N LYS A 43 -10.31 19.26 -11.78
CA LYS A 43 -10.06 20.68 -11.51
C LYS A 43 -9.92 20.92 -10.01
N LEU A 44 -9.01 21.82 -9.65
CA LEU A 44 -8.70 22.10 -8.24
C LEU A 44 -9.93 22.63 -7.47
N GLU A 45 -10.76 23.45 -8.09
CA GLU A 45 -11.99 23.96 -7.47
C GLU A 45 -13.00 22.84 -7.13
N GLU A 46 -13.18 21.89 -8.05
CA GLU A 46 -14.14 20.78 -7.91
C GLU A 46 -13.63 19.80 -6.85
N MET A 47 -12.32 19.55 -6.85
CA MET A 47 -11.66 18.70 -5.87
C MET A 47 -11.74 19.30 -4.46
N ALA A 48 -11.48 20.60 -4.31
CA ALA A 48 -11.57 21.27 -3.02
C ALA A 48 -13.00 21.22 -2.46
N ALA A 49 -14.00 21.52 -3.29
CA ALA A 49 -15.41 21.45 -2.88
C ALA A 49 -15.80 20.04 -2.42
N TYR A 50 -15.38 19.00 -3.14
CA TYR A 50 -15.62 17.61 -2.75
C TYR A 50 -14.97 17.25 -1.41
N LEU A 51 -13.74 17.69 -1.17
CA LEU A 51 -13.01 17.38 0.07
C LEU A 51 -13.62 18.08 1.29
N ASP A 52 -14.14 19.29 1.13
CA ASP A 52 -14.84 19.99 2.20
C ASP A 52 -16.10 19.21 2.63
N GLU A 53 -16.84 18.62 1.69
CA GLU A 53 -17.97 17.73 1.98
C GLU A 53 -17.55 16.43 2.69
N GLN A 54 -16.43 15.82 2.27
CA GLN A 54 -15.95 14.55 2.86
C GLN A 54 -15.32 14.71 4.24
N THR A 55 -14.65 15.83 4.51
CA THR A 55 -13.98 16.09 5.79
C THR A 55 -15.01 16.22 6.93
N ALA A 56 -16.24 16.65 6.63
CA ALA A 56 -17.35 16.64 7.58
C ALA A 56 -17.81 15.22 7.99
N LEU A 57 -17.49 14.19 7.20
CA LEU A 57 -17.93 12.81 7.41
C LEU A 57 -16.87 11.90 8.06
N HIS A 58 -15.58 12.24 7.95
CA HIS A 58 -14.46 11.36 8.31
C HIS A 58 -13.81 11.64 9.69
N GLN A 59 -14.50 12.34 10.59
CA GLN A 59 -13.94 12.66 11.93
C GLN A 59 -13.93 11.47 12.92
N GLU A 60 -14.39 10.28 12.53
CA GLU A 60 -14.27 9.07 13.35
C GLU A 60 -13.09 8.22 12.88
N ALA A 61 -11.89 8.54 13.34
CA ALA A 61 -10.75 7.64 13.26
C ALA A 61 -10.98 6.47 14.24
N ASN A 62 -11.66 5.43 13.78
CA ASN A 62 -11.82 4.20 14.57
C ASN A 62 -10.47 3.49 14.71
N GLU A 63 -10.11 3.14 15.94
CA GLU A 63 -9.01 2.21 16.21
C GLU A 63 -9.31 0.88 15.50
N ILE A 64 -8.39 0.44 14.63
CA ILE A 64 -8.51 -0.84 13.91
C ILE A 64 -8.05 -1.94 14.87
N PRO A 65 -8.92 -2.89 15.28
CA PRO A 65 -8.51 -3.96 16.16
C PRO A 65 -7.47 -4.86 15.49
N ARG A 66 -6.53 -5.35 16.30
CA ARG A 66 -5.59 -6.39 15.89
C ARG A 66 -6.35 -7.62 15.37
N PHE A 67 -5.86 -8.23 14.29
CA PHE A 67 -6.48 -9.37 13.62
C PHE A 67 -7.87 -9.10 12.99
N SER A 68 -8.32 -7.84 12.91
CA SER A 68 -9.62 -7.49 12.31
C SER A 68 -9.77 -7.93 10.84
N LEU A 69 -8.67 -8.06 10.11
CA LEU A 69 -8.66 -8.52 8.71
C LEU A 69 -8.48 -10.04 8.57
N TRP A 70 -8.24 -10.75 9.67
CA TRP A 70 -7.98 -12.18 9.66
C TRP A 70 -9.28 -12.97 9.76
N LYS A 71 -9.91 -13.23 8.60
CA LYS A 71 -11.19 -13.96 8.50
C LYS A 71 -11.21 -15.37 9.09
N GLN A 72 -10.04 -15.96 9.39
CA GLN A 72 -9.95 -17.28 10.01
C GLN A 72 -9.84 -17.21 11.54
N GLY A 73 -9.51 -16.04 12.10
CA GLY A 73 -9.48 -15.73 13.52
C GLY A 73 -10.74 -15.01 14.00
N THR A 74 -11.92 -15.45 13.54
CA THR A 74 -13.18 -14.72 13.74
C THR A 74 -13.80 -14.86 15.12
N ASP A 75 -13.08 -15.38 16.12
CA ASP A 75 -13.44 -15.14 17.51
C ASP A 75 -12.46 -14.11 18.08
N THR A 76 -12.95 -12.91 18.36
CA THR A 76 -12.23 -11.84 19.08
C THR A 76 -11.66 -12.28 20.43
N ASP A 77 -11.97 -13.50 20.89
CA ASP A 77 -11.25 -14.19 21.94
C ASP A 77 -9.98 -14.84 21.40
N LEU A 78 -8.83 -14.23 21.73
CA LEU A 78 -7.46 -14.75 21.57
C LEU A 78 -7.26 -16.20 22.06
N GLN A 79 -8.24 -16.80 22.76
CA GLN A 79 -8.22 -18.19 23.21
C GLN A 79 -8.65 -19.18 22.11
N CYS A 80 -9.62 -18.85 21.25
CA CYS A 80 -10.04 -19.70 20.13
C CYS A 80 -9.02 -19.72 18.98
N ASP A 81 -8.26 -18.64 18.81
CA ASP A 81 -7.33 -18.47 17.70
C ASP A 81 -5.94 -19.07 17.94
N LYS A 82 -5.63 -19.52 19.18
CA LYS A 82 -4.29 -20.04 19.54
C LYS A 82 -3.78 -21.15 18.63
N PRO A 83 -4.57 -22.16 18.22
CA PRO A 83 -4.07 -23.20 17.33
C PRO A 83 -3.66 -22.69 15.95
N GLN A 84 -4.39 -21.69 15.43
CA GLN A 84 -4.07 -21.09 14.13
C GLN A 84 -2.89 -20.12 14.23
N LEU A 85 -2.82 -19.31 15.29
CA LEU A 85 -1.66 -18.46 15.57
C LEU A 85 -0.39 -19.28 15.80
N GLN A 86 -0.48 -20.43 16.47
CA GLN A 86 0.64 -21.35 16.62
C GLN A 86 1.14 -21.84 15.26
N ARG A 87 0.23 -22.18 14.34
CA ARG A 87 0.62 -22.58 12.98
C ARG A 87 1.34 -21.46 12.23
N VAL A 88 0.89 -20.21 12.38
CA VAL A 88 1.58 -19.04 11.81
C VAL A 88 2.97 -18.88 12.43
N ALA A 89 3.05 -18.96 13.76
CA ALA A 89 4.32 -18.89 14.51
C ALA A 89 5.33 -19.95 14.02
N ASP A 90 4.88 -21.19 13.82
CA ASP A 90 5.71 -22.29 13.33
C ASP A 90 6.20 -22.04 11.88
N LEU A 91 5.33 -21.57 10.98
CA LEU A 91 5.67 -21.27 9.59
C LEU A 91 6.66 -20.10 9.49
N CYS A 92 6.50 -19.09 10.34
CA CYS A 92 7.34 -17.90 10.40
C CYS A 92 8.60 -18.09 11.27
N LYS A 93 8.72 -19.23 11.98
CA LYS A 93 9.79 -19.51 12.95
C LYS A 93 9.92 -18.44 14.03
N THR A 94 8.79 -18.00 14.57
CA THR A 94 8.68 -16.96 15.59
C THR A 94 7.82 -17.44 16.77
N SER A 95 7.77 -16.69 17.88
CA SER A 95 6.81 -16.95 18.96
C SER A 95 5.45 -16.30 18.66
N ILE A 96 4.38 -16.73 19.33
CA ILE A 96 3.04 -16.12 19.15
C ILE A 96 3.05 -14.67 19.66
N GLU A 97 3.81 -14.41 20.72
CA GLU A 97 3.94 -13.12 21.37
C GLU A 97 4.58 -12.08 20.44
N ASP A 98 5.45 -12.53 19.52
CA ASP A 98 6.13 -11.70 18.52
C ASP A 98 5.29 -11.44 17.26
N ILE A 99 4.14 -12.13 17.09
CA ILE A 99 3.22 -11.82 16.00
C ILE A 99 2.51 -10.51 16.37
N GLU A 100 2.48 -9.53 15.47
CA GLU A 100 1.73 -8.29 15.67
C GLU A 100 0.33 -8.37 15.05
N ASP A 101 0.20 -8.90 13.84
CA ASP A 101 -1.08 -9.01 13.11
C ASP A 101 -1.00 -10.10 12.02
N VAL A 102 -2.13 -10.45 11.40
CA VAL A 102 -2.21 -11.38 10.27
C VAL A 102 -3.02 -10.76 9.13
N TYR A 103 -2.33 -10.36 8.07
CA TYR A 103 -2.97 -9.76 6.89
C TYR A 103 -3.25 -10.81 5.80
N PRO A 104 -4.44 -10.79 5.17
CA PRO A 104 -4.68 -11.59 3.98
C PRO A 104 -3.80 -11.10 2.83
N CYS A 105 -3.45 -12.02 1.92
CA CYS A 105 -2.80 -11.64 0.67
C CYS A 105 -3.74 -10.78 -0.18
N THR A 106 -3.19 -9.81 -0.88
CA THR A 106 -3.88 -9.11 -1.97
C THR A 106 -4.09 -10.07 -3.15
N PRO A 107 -5.10 -9.85 -4.02
CA PRO A 107 -5.33 -10.70 -5.20
C PRO A 107 -4.09 -10.84 -6.10
N LEU A 108 -3.27 -9.79 -6.19
CA LEU A 108 -2.01 -9.84 -6.93
C LEU A 108 -1.01 -10.79 -6.27
N GLN A 109 -0.82 -10.70 -4.95
CA GLN A 109 0.09 -11.60 -4.21
C GLN A 109 -0.35 -13.06 -4.35
N GLU A 110 -1.65 -13.35 -4.28
CA GLU A 110 -2.20 -14.70 -4.50
C GLU A 110 -1.87 -15.21 -5.92
N GLY A 111 -2.10 -14.39 -6.94
CA GLY A 111 -1.79 -14.72 -8.32
C GLY A 111 -0.29 -14.97 -8.56
N LEU A 112 0.57 -14.12 -8.00
CA LEU A 112 2.02 -14.28 -8.10
C LEU A 112 2.50 -15.59 -7.45
N MET A 113 1.97 -15.93 -6.28
CA MET A 113 2.29 -17.17 -5.57
C MET A 113 1.83 -18.41 -6.36
N ALA A 114 0.61 -18.38 -6.88
CA ALA A 114 0.05 -19.48 -7.67
C ALA A 114 0.89 -19.75 -8.92
N ILE A 115 1.32 -18.70 -9.64
CA ILE A 115 2.09 -18.87 -10.88
C ILE A 115 3.52 -19.32 -10.59
N THR A 116 4.17 -18.78 -9.57
CA THR A 116 5.53 -19.18 -9.17
C THR A 116 5.60 -20.66 -8.75
N THR A 117 4.51 -21.19 -8.18
CA THR A 117 4.40 -22.61 -7.80
C THR A 117 4.39 -23.53 -9.02
N GLN A 118 3.77 -23.10 -10.12
CA GLN A 118 3.69 -23.88 -11.36
C GLN A 118 4.92 -23.68 -12.26
N GLN A 119 5.48 -22.47 -12.28
CA GLN A 119 6.60 -22.08 -13.13
C GLN A 119 7.70 -21.42 -12.29
N PRO A 120 8.66 -22.21 -11.78
CA PRO A 120 9.79 -21.68 -11.04
C PRO A 120 10.54 -20.62 -11.89
N GLY A 121 10.61 -19.38 -11.38
CA GLY A 121 11.23 -18.26 -12.08
C GLY A 121 10.28 -17.26 -12.75
N ALA A 122 9.00 -17.60 -12.89
CA ALA A 122 7.98 -16.63 -13.31
C ALA A 122 7.81 -15.53 -12.25
N TYR A 123 7.55 -14.30 -12.69
CA TYR A 123 7.39 -13.12 -11.83
C TYR A 123 8.56 -12.78 -10.89
N ILE A 124 9.74 -13.32 -11.15
CA ILE A 124 10.97 -12.85 -10.50
C ILE A 124 11.46 -11.62 -11.26
N GLY A 125 11.36 -10.44 -10.63
CA GLY A 125 12.00 -9.24 -11.14
C GLY A 125 13.51 -9.43 -11.18
N ARG A 126 14.10 -9.48 -12.39
CA ARG A 126 15.54 -9.58 -12.58
C ARG A 126 16.05 -8.30 -13.20
N TRP A 127 16.75 -7.50 -12.40
CA TRP A 127 17.44 -6.31 -12.87
C TRP A 127 18.92 -6.64 -13.07
N VAL A 128 19.42 -6.42 -14.29
CA VAL A 128 20.83 -6.66 -14.64
C VAL A 128 21.48 -5.31 -14.89
N PHE A 129 22.44 -4.97 -14.04
CA PHE A 129 23.21 -3.74 -14.15
C PHE A 129 24.66 -4.04 -14.52
N ARG A 130 25.26 -3.16 -15.32
CA ARG A 130 26.69 -3.21 -15.59
C ARG A 130 27.41 -2.37 -14.53
N ILE A 131 28.25 -3.02 -13.73
CA ILE A 131 29.06 -2.36 -12.72
C ILE A 131 30.37 -1.87 -13.35
N HIS A 132 30.79 -0.65 -12.99
CA HIS A 132 32.08 -0.10 -13.43
C HIS A 132 33.24 -0.78 -12.68
N LYS A 133 34.39 -0.97 -13.33
CA LYS A 133 35.53 -1.73 -12.78
C LYS A 133 36.10 -1.18 -11.47
N THR A 134 35.76 0.05 -11.11
CA THR A 134 36.22 0.73 -9.90
C THR A 134 35.29 0.53 -8.70
N VAL A 135 34.13 -0.09 -8.89
CA VAL A 135 33.21 -0.39 -7.79
C VAL A 135 33.70 -1.67 -7.11
N GLU A 136 33.91 -1.57 -5.81
CA GLU A 136 34.25 -2.71 -4.96
C GLU A 136 32.97 -3.53 -4.70
N ILE A 137 33.00 -4.81 -5.08
CA ILE A 137 31.80 -5.67 -5.11
C ILE A 137 31.38 -6.10 -3.71
N VAL A 138 32.34 -6.24 -2.78
CA VAL A 138 32.04 -6.66 -1.40
C VAL A 138 31.24 -5.57 -0.70
N ALA A 139 31.73 -4.33 -0.71
CA ALA A 139 31.05 -3.16 -0.16
C ALA A 139 29.67 -2.93 -0.82
N PHE A 140 29.53 -3.19 -2.13
CA PHE A 140 28.24 -3.07 -2.80
C PHE A 140 27.20 -4.10 -2.32
N LYS A 141 27.61 -5.27 -1.82
CA LYS A 141 26.70 -6.30 -1.30
C LYS A 141 26.28 -6.06 0.16
N GLU A 142 27.03 -5.25 0.89
CA GLU A 142 26.79 -4.95 2.31
C GLU A 142 25.95 -3.68 2.54
N ALA A 143 25.79 -2.85 1.51
CA ALA A 143 24.98 -1.62 1.54
C ALA A 143 23.49 -1.89 1.25
#